data_AF-A0A379XK14-F1
#
_entry.id   AF-A0A379XK14-F1
#
_cell.length_a   1.000
_cell.length_b   1.000
_cell.length_c   1.000
_cell.angle_alpha   90.00
_cell.angle_beta   90.00
_cell.angle_gamma   90.00
#
_symmetry.space_group_name_H-M   'P 1'
#
loop_
_entity.id
_entity.type
_entity.pdbx_description
1 polymer ?
#
loop_
_entity_poly.entity_id
_entity_poly.type
_entity_poly.pdbx_seq_one_letter_code
_entity_poly.pdbx_strand_id
1 'polypeptide(L)'
;MGFPLPENLVNPLRKHFLALIGYVQRGLIPQLYSSSLILDRCKDEYDNAALLCRKINELLHIQCPATEVVWLCLFLKECRHYRQRIDASPDCGVILIAHGATTATSQAQYVNRVLERELFSAIDMPFEQSVHDTLETLTQMIQTRQYRRLILLVDIGSLIHFGSTISKLFQIDVLLMPNITLTSLLEVGLDLSYETSDLSQLTALLQSKNIPCQLCTPQQENGGKVLVISCITGMGTAEKIKKVLEESFGELMSQDTRMVILDYNEVRSLERVQQALNASERLAGIVGTFQPGLPDIPFISLEELFSEQGPELVLSLLTPDLSNAERRLEMERSAMRFISALTMESIINHISVLNPQRILKEMESVFNHLTSSLSLKPSRQVTLRFLIHCCCMVERIVINRKPLQIALESQPNLDARAFSVIKSAFLPIEDAYAIRLSDAEYFYIYELLYS
;
A
#
# COMPACT_ATOMS: atom_id res chain seq x y z
N MET A 1 -33.52 -4.40 35.77
CA MET A 1 -32.38 -4.46 34.83
C MET A 1 -31.44 -5.64 35.07
N GLY A 2 -31.42 -6.33 36.21
CA GLY A 2 -30.86 -7.69 36.32
C GLY A 2 -29.34 -7.84 36.19
N PHE A 3 -28.56 -6.76 36.27
CA PHE A 3 -27.09 -6.79 36.21
C PHE A 3 -26.50 -6.14 37.48
N PRO A 4 -25.36 -6.62 37.98
CA PRO A 4 -24.64 -5.96 39.08
C PRO A 4 -24.04 -4.64 38.59
N LEU A 5 -24.24 -3.56 39.35
CA LEU A 5 -23.62 -2.27 39.08
C LEU A 5 -22.10 -2.35 39.37
N PRO A 6 -21.24 -1.83 38.48
CA PRO A 6 -19.80 -1.75 38.71
C PRO A 6 -19.46 -0.97 39.98
N GLU A 7 -18.48 -1.43 40.77
CA GLU A 7 -18.12 -0.79 42.05
C GLU A 7 -17.76 0.70 41.91
N ASN A 8 -17.13 1.07 40.79
CA ASN A 8 -16.80 2.45 40.44
C ASN A 8 -18.04 3.32 40.13
N LEU A 9 -19.19 2.74 39.79
CA LEU A 9 -20.47 3.44 39.59
C LEU A 9 -21.36 3.41 40.82
N VAL A 10 -21.21 2.41 41.70
CA VAL A 10 -21.98 2.29 42.95
C VAL A 10 -21.73 3.47 43.90
N ASN A 11 -20.46 3.84 44.12
CA ASN A 11 -20.12 4.92 45.04
C ASN A 11 -20.60 6.32 44.57
N PRO A 12 -20.44 6.70 43.29
CA PRO A 12 -21.04 7.91 42.74
C PRO A 12 -22.57 7.93 42.87
N LEU A 13 -23.25 6.83 42.54
CA LEU A 13 -24.70 6.73 42.64
C LEU A 13 -25.18 6.91 44.10
N ARG A 14 -24.49 6.30 45.07
CA ARG A 14 -24.80 6.46 46.49
C ARG A 14 -24.64 7.91 46.94
N LYS A 15 -23.54 8.56 46.55
CA LYS A 15 -23.28 9.98 46.87
C LYS A 15 -24.34 10.89 46.24
N HIS A 16 -24.72 10.61 45.00
CA HIS A 16 -25.78 11.34 44.30
C HIS A 16 -27.11 11.26 45.05
N PHE A 17 -27.55 10.07 45.46
CA PHE A 17 -28.79 9.94 46.25
C PHE A 17 -28.72 10.65 47.60
N LEU A 18 -27.61 10.57 48.32
CA LEU A 18 -27.43 11.31 49.58
C LEU A 18 -27.54 12.83 49.37
N ALA A 19 -26.93 13.34 48.29
CA ALA A 19 -27.04 14.75 47.93
C ALA A 19 -28.48 15.12 47.54
N LEU A 20 -29.15 14.31 46.71
CA LEU A 20 -30.54 14.52 46.29
C LEU A 20 -31.48 14.62 47.49
N ILE A 21 -31.39 13.69 48.45
CA ILE A 21 -32.20 13.73 49.68
C ILE A 21 -31.95 15.04 50.44
N GLY A 22 -30.68 15.42 50.61
CA GLY A 22 -30.32 16.65 51.32
C GLY A 22 -30.84 17.92 50.62
N TYR A 23 -30.84 17.96 49.29
CA TYR A 23 -31.39 19.08 48.51
C TYR A 23 -32.91 19.17 48.62
N VAL A 24 -33.61 18.04 48.43
CA VAL A 24 -35.08 17.99 48.50
C VAL A 24 -35.57 18.37 49.89
N GLN A 25 -34.93 17.89 50.96
CA GLN A 25 -35.27 18.26 52.35
C GLN A 25 -35.08 19.75 52.64
N ARG A 26 -34.16 20.41 51.93
CA ARG A 26 -33.92 21.86 52.04
C ARG A 26 -34.80 22.69 51.11
N GLY A 27 -35.67 22.07 50.31
CA GLY A 27 -36.52 22.74 49.32
C GLY A 27 -35.73 23.32 48.13
N LEU A 28 -34.49 22.88 47.92
CA LEU A 28 -33.62 23.33 46.84
C LEU A 28 -33.74 22.34 45.68
N ILE A 29 -34.18 22.80 44.51
CA ILE A 29 -34.23 22.00 43.29
C ILE A 29 -33.04 22.39 42.40
N PRO A 30 -32.00 21.56 42.25
CA PRO A 30 -30.89 21.87 41.38
C PRO A 30 -31.33 21.82 39.91
N GLN A 31 -31.24 22.94 39.21
CA GLN A 31 -31.39 23.00 37.74
C GLN A 31 -30.06 22.67 37.05
N LEU A 32 -29.56 21.46 37.25
CA LEU A 32 -28.22 21.08 36.80
C LEU A 32 -28.19 20.53 35.37
N TYR A 33 -29.30 20.02 34.86
CA TYR A 33 -29.34 19.31 33.57
C TYR A 33 -30.50 19.81 32.71
N SER A 34 -30.17 20.22 31.49
CA SER A 34 -31.15 20.62 30.47
C SER A 34 -31.80 19.38 29.85
N SER A 35 -33.11 19.45 29.58
CA SER A 35 -33.84 18.44 28.81
C SER A 35 -33.30 18.28 27.38
N SER A 36 -32.58 19.28 26.85
CA SER A 36 -31.91 19.20 25.53
C SER A 36 -30.78 18.19 25.46
N LEU A 37 -30.34 17.62 26.59
CA LEU A 37 -29.31 16.57 26.63
C LEU A 37 -29.86 15.18 26.29
N ILE A 38 -31.19 15.03 26.18
CA ILE A 38 -31.84 13.79 25.79
C ILE A 38 -31.93 13.75 24.26
N LEU A 39 -31.08 12.92 23.64
CA LEU A 39 -31.12 12.63 22.21
C LEU A 39 -32.29 11.69 21.89
N ASP A 40 -32.85 11.75 20.67
CA ASP A 40 -33.97 10.89 20.23
C ASP A 40 -33.69 9.38 20.40
N ARG A 41 -32.41 8.98 20.43
CA ARG A 41 -31.96 7.60 20.62
C ARG A 41 -32.03 7.10 22.08
N CYS A 42 -32.41 7.93 23.05
CA CYS A 42 -32.42 7.61 24.48
C CYS A 42 -33.83 7.39 25.06
N LYS A 43 -34.82 7.06 24.23
CA LYS A 43 -36.22 6.93 24.66
C LYS A 43 -36.42 5.83 25.71
N ASP A 44 -35.79 4.68 25.53
CA ASP A 44 -35.87 3.56 26.48
C ASP A 44 -35.20 3.91 27.82
N GLU A 45 -34.05 4.59 27.80
CA GLU A 45 -33.37 5.05 29.01
C GLU A 45 -34.20 6.09 29.76
N TYR A 46 -34.88 6.98 29.04
CA TYR A 46 -35.75 7.99 29.61
C TYR A 46 -36.97 7.36 30.32
N ASP A 47 -37.65 6.41 29.68
CA ASP A 47 -38.80 5.71 30.26
C ASP A 47 -38.37 4.91 31.51
N ASN A 48 -37.21 4.26 31.46
CA ASN A 48 -36.64 3.56 32.62
C ASN A 48 -36.21 4.53 33.74
N ALA A 49 -35.66 5.69 33.41
CA ALA A 49 -35.31 6.73 34.38
C ALA A 49 -36.55 7.28 35.09
N ALA A 50 -37.64 7.51 34.36
CA ALA A 50 -38.90 7.93 34.93
C ALA A 50 -39.49 6.88 35.89
N LEU A 51 -39.38 5.59 35.54
CA LEU A 51 -39.77 4.48 36.43
C LEU A 51 -38.91 4.45 37.71
N LEU A 52 -37.60 4.68 37.57
CA LEU A 52 -36.66 4.76 38.70
C LEU A 52 -37.00 5.92 39.63
N CYS A 53 -37.27 7.12 39.10
CA CYS A 53 -37.73 8.26 39.92
C CYS A 53 -39.00 7.92 40.70
N ARG A 54 -39.98 7.23 40.10
CA ARG A 54 -41.21 6.82 40.83
C ARG A 54 -40.88 5.90 42.00
N LYS A 55 -40.02 4.91 41.78
CA LYS A 55 -39.56 4.01 42.86
C LYS A 55 -38.78 4.74 43.95
N ILE A 56 -37.95 5.71 43.58
CA ILE A 56 -37.21 6.53 44.55
C ILE A 56 -38.18 7.36 45.38
N ASN A 57 -39.20 7.96 44.77
CA ASN A 57 -40.25 8.71 45.48
C ASN A 57 -40.99 7.81 46.49
N GLU A 58 -41.34 6.59 46.08
CA GLU A 58 -42.02 5.62 46.94
C GLU A 58 -41.15 5.15 48.12
N LEU A 59 -39.87 4.85 47.87
CA LEU A 59 -38.96 4.29 48.87
C LEU A 59 -38.39 5.32 49.84
N LEU A 60 -38.09 6.53 49.36
CA LEU A 60 -37.43 7.57 50.15
C LEU A 60 -38.39 8.65 50.62
N HIS A 61 -39.66 8.59 50.22
CA HIS A 61 -40.69 9.60 50.52
C HIS A 61 -40.26 11.03 50.14
N ILE A 62 -39.57 11.16 49.00
CA ILE A 62 -39.16 12.45 48.43
C ILE A 62 -39.92 12.74 47.13
N GLN A 63 -39.92 13.99 46.69
CA GLN A 63 -40.38 14.37 45.35
C GLN A 63 -39.18 14.62 44.45
N CYS A 64 -38.82 13.65 43.61
CA CYS A 64 -37.74 13.77 42.63
C CYS A 64 -38.03 14.94 41.66
N PRO A 65 -37.07 15.87 41.49
CA PRO A 65 -37.15 16.90 40.47
C PRO A 65 -37.20 16.34 39.04
N ALA A 66 -37.75 17.11 38.10
CA ALA A 66 -37.72 16.75 36.68
C ALA A 66 -36.28 16.60 36.13
N THR A 67 -35.32 17.34 36.70
CA THR A 67 -33.89 17.24 36.37
C THR A 67 -33.26 15.91 36.81
N GLU A 68 -33.86 15.22 37.78
CA GLU A 68 -33.41 13.90 38.23
C GLU A 68 -33.69 12.81 37.20
N VAL A 69 -34.80 12.93 36.46
CA VAL A 69 -35.11 12.03 35.34
C VAL A 69 -34.04 12.15 34.26
N VAL A 70 -33.57 13.38 33.98
CA VAL A 70 -32.49 13.62 33.01
C VAL A 70 -31.18 13.01 33.49
N TRP A 71 -30.81 13.20 34.75
CA TRP A 71 -29.59 12.60 35.30
C TRP A 71 -29.63 11.08 35.29
N LEU A 72 -30.72 10.47 35.74
CA LEU A 72 -30.89 9.02 35.74
C LEU A 72 -30.93 8.45 34.32
N CYS A 73 -31.47 9.19 33.35
CA CYS A 73 -31.40 8.80 31.94
C CYS A 73 -29.94 8.73 31.45
N LEU A 74 -29.13 9.74 31.75
CA LEU A 74 -27.70 9.76 31.41
C LEU A 74 -26.92 8.66 32.16
N PHE A 75 -27.25 8.44 33.43
CA PHE A 75 -26.64 7.38 34.23
C PHE A 75 -26.98 5.98 33.72
N LEU A 76 -28.23 5.74 33.32
CA LEU A 76 -28.67 4.47 32.73
C LEU A 76 -28.05 4.25 31.35
N LYS A 77 -27.90 5.32 30.56
CA LYS A 77 -27.14 5.29 29.31
C LYS A 77 -25.70 4.86 29.58
N GLU A 78 -25.02 5.46 30.54
CA GLU A 78 -23.65 5.07 30.94
C GLU A 78 -23.58 3.62 31.44
N CYS A 79 -24.57 3.18 32.23
CA CYS A 79 -24.66 1.79 32.68
C CYS A 79 -24.90 0.80 31.53
N ARG A 80 -25.69 1.18 30.52
CA ARG A 80 -25.90 0.39 29.30
C ARG A 80 -24.61 0.33 28.50
N HIS A 81 -23.89 1.45 28.36
CA HIS A 81 -22.57 1.48 27.74
C HIS A 81 -21.56 0.61 28.47
N TYR A 82 -21.54 0.62 29.81
CA TYR A 82 -20.71 -0.30 30.59
C TYR A 82 -21.08 -1.77 30.33
N ARG A 83 -22.37 -2.08 30.19
CA ARG A 83 -22.87 -3.43 29.89
C ARG A 83 -22.57 -3.88 28.47
N GLN A 84 -22.52 -2.93 27.53
CA GLN A 84 -22.14 -3.11 26.14
C GLN A 84 -20.63 -2.90 25.92
N ARG A 85 -19.82 -2.84 26.98
CA ARG A 85 -18.36 -3.00 26.86
C ARG A 85 -18.13 -4.42 26.35
N ILE A 86 -18.14 -4.53 25.02
CA ILE A 86 -17.65 -5.69 24.31
C ILE A 86 -16.17 -5.77 24.72
N ASP A 87 -15.81 -6.80 25.49
CA ASP A 87 -14.44 -7.27 25.49
C ASP A 87 -14.06 -7.39 24.02
N ALA A 88 -13.05 -6.63 23.58
CA ALA A 88 -12.61 -6.63 22.19
C ALA A 88 -12.60 -8.08 21.73
N SER A 89 -13.36 -8.41 20.68
CA SER A 89 -13.46 -9.81 20.25
C SER A 89 -12.01 -10.30 20.14
N PRO A 90 -11.58 -11.34 20.87
CA PRO A 90 -10.17 -11.73 20.91
C PRO A 90 -9.61 -12.00 19.51
N ASP A 91 -10.53 -12.24 18.57
CA ASP A 91 -10.30 -12.52 17.17
C ASP A 91 -10.06 -11.26 16.29
N CYS A 92 -10.20 -10.03 16.78
CA CYS A 92 -9.99 -8.80 15.99
C CYS A 92 -8.80 -7.98 16.51
N GLY A 93 -7.71 -7.94 15.74
CA GLY A 93 -6.54 -7.13 16.05
C GLY A 93 -6.71 -5.68 15.60
N VAL A 94 -6.16 -4.73 16.37
CA VAL A 94 -6.05 -3.32 15.96
C VAL A 94 -4.58 -2.93 16.06
N ILE A 95 -3.94 -2.73 14.91
CA ILE A 95 -2.48 -2.53 14.82
C ILE A 95 -2.20 -1.20 14.14
N LEU A 96 -1.42 -0.36 14.81
CA LEU A 96 -0.87 0.87 14.28
C LEU A 96 0.57 0.65 13.82
N ILE A 97 0.88 1.01 12.57
CA ILE A 97 2.23 0.96 12.02
C ILE A 97 2.61 2.34 11.51
N ALA A 98 3.78 2.83 11.88
CA ALA A 98 4.25 4.14 11.44
C ALA A 98 5.77 4.17 11.31
N HIS A 99 6.26 5.04 10.43
CA HIS A 99 7.66 5.33 10.26
C HIS A 99 8.22 6.06 11.49
N GLY A 100 9.50 5.83 11.74
CA GLY A 100 10.22 6.36 12.90
C GLY A 100 10.35 5.34 14.03
N ALA A 101 11.19 5.66 15.01
CA ALA A 101 11.57 4.72 16.05
C ALA A 101 10.49 4.51 17.14
N THR A 102 9.57 5.47 17.32
CA THR A 102 8.60 5.46 18.44
C THR A 102 7.24 6.05 18.08
N THR A 103 6.99 6.39 16.82
CA THR A 103 5.79 7.13 16.41
C THR A 103 4.51 6.32 16.68
N ALA A 104 4.47 5.05 16.24
CA ALA A 104 3.32 4.18 16.44
C ALA A 104 3.16 3.86 17.92
N THR A 105 4.25 3.46 18.57
CA THR A 105 4.21 3.07 19.99
C THR A 105 3.77 4.22 20.89
N SER A 106 4.29 5.44 20.68
CA SER A 106 3.94 6.61 21.48
C SER A 106 2.46 6.98 21.32
N GLN A 107 1.95 7.00 20.08
CA GLN A 107 0.55 7.35 19.83
C GLN A 107 -0.41 6.28 20.36
N ALA A 108 -0.13 5.00 20.11
CA ALA A 108 -0.96 3.91 20.62
C ALA A 108 -1.01 3.91 22.16
N GLN A 109 0.13 4.10 22.83
CA GLN A 109 0.18 4.18 24.30
C GLN A 109 -0.62 5.38 24.84
N TYR A 110 -0.51 6.54 24.20
CA TYR A 110 -1.27 7.72 24.61
C TYR A 110 -2.78 7.47 24.50
N VAL A 111 -3.25 6.97 23.35
CA VAL A 111 -4.67 6.73 23.10
C VAL A 111 -5.21 5.63 24.01
N ASN A 112 -4.49 4.52 24.18
CA ASN A 112 -4.87 3.46 25.11
C ASN A 112 -5.01 3.98 26.55
N ARG A 113 -4.13 4.89 26.98
CA ARG A 113 -4.21 5.51 28.30
C ARG A 113 -5.39 6.46 28.43
N VAL A 114 -5.66 7.27 27.42
CA VAL A 114 -6.81 8.21 27.40
C VAL A 114 -8.14 7.46 27.43
N LEU A 115 -8.22 6.32 26.73
CA LEU A 115 -9.42 5.48 26.67
C LEU A 115 -9.51 4.46 27.82
N GLU A 116 -8.48 4.38 28.67
CA GLU A 116 -8.32 3.39 29.74
C GLU A 116 -8.50 1.93 29.25
N ARG A 117 -8.00 1.62 28.04
CA ARG A 117 -8.12 0.31 27.38
C ARG A 117 -6.88 -0.01 26.56
N GLU A 118 -6.49 -1.29 26.50
CA GLU A 118 -5.45 -1.78 25.59
C GLU A 118 -6.05 -2.16 24.24
N LEU A 119 -6.40 -1.16 23.42
CA LEU A 119 -7.01 -1.37 22.10
C LEU A 119 -5.96 -1.52 21.00
N PHE A 120 -5.03 -0.57 20.94
CA PHE A 120 -4.05 -0.49 19.86
C PHE A 120 -2.77 -1.21 20.23
N SER A 121 -2.34 -2.15 19.38
CA SER A 121 -0.95 -2.62 19.31
C SER A 121 -0.16 -1.75 18.34
N ALA A 122 1.15 -1.65 18.51
CA ALA A 122 2.00 -0.79 17.69
C ALA A 122 3.19 -1.55 17.10
N ILE A 123 3.59 -1.16 15.88
CA ILE A 123 4.83 -1.56 15.23
C ILE A 123 5.50 -0.29 14.70
N ASP A 124 6.68 0.02 15.21
CA ASP A 124 7.49 1.12 14.69
C ASP A 124 8.36 0.62 13.54
N MET A 125 8.55 1.45 12.51
CA MET A 125 9.45 1.19 11.39
C MET A 125 10.58 2.23 11.40
N PRO A 126 11.72 1.96 12.08
CA PRO A 126 12.92 2.79 12.03
C PRO A 126 13.42 2.95 10.60
N PHE A 127 14.18 4.02 10.34
CA PHE A 127 14.65 4.36 9.00
C PHE A 127 15.55 3.28 8.39
N GLU A 128 16.30 2.57 9.23
CA GLU A 128 17.21 1.50 8.83
C GLU A 128 16.48 0.17 8.57
N GLN A 129 15.21 0.04 8.94
CA GLN A 129 14.41 -1.18 8.78
C GLN A 129 13.76 -1.23 7.40
N SER A 130 13.82 -2.39 6.74
CA SER A 130 13.14 -2.57 5.46
C SER A 130 11.64 -2.80 5.64
N VAL A 131 10.87 -2.44 4.61
CA VAL A 131 9.40 -2.69 4.56
C VAL A 131 9.09 -4.18 4.74
N HIS A 132 9.95 -5.06 4.20
CA HIS A 132 9.80 -6.50 4.30
C HIS A 132 9.91 -6.98 5.76
N ASP A 133 10.90 -6.49 6.51
CA ASP A 133 11.09 -6.88 7.91
C ASP A 133 9.91 -6.43 8.79
N THR A 134 9.35 -5.26 8.50
CA THR A 134 8.14 -4.76 9.18
C THR A 134 6.91 -5.63 8.85
N LEU A 135 6.77 -6.06 7.59
CA LEU A 135 5.70 -6.97 7.18
C LEU A 135 5.83 -8.35 7.86
N GLU A 136 7.05 -8.87 8.01
CA GLU A 136 7.31 -10.12 8.71
C GLU A 136 6.93 -10.02 10.20
N THR A 137 7.30 -8.90 10.83
CA THR A 137 6.92 -8.60 12.23
C THR A 137 5.40 -8.58 12.40
N LEU A 138 4.68 -7.92 11.49
CA LEU A 138 3.22 -7.91 11.47
C LEU A 138 2.63 -9.31 11.28
N THR A 139 3.19 -10.09 10.34
CA THR A 139 2.77 -11.46 10.03
C THR A 139 2.93 -12.38 11.25
N GLN A 140 4.07 -12.32 11.94
CA GLN A 140 4.29 -13.07 13.19
C GLN A 140 3.30 -12.67 14.29
N MET A 141 3.01 -11.37 14.43
CA MET A 141 2.05 -10.89 15.41
C MET A 141 0.65 -11.45 15.16
N ILE A 142 0.19 -11.44 13.90
CA ILE A 142 -1.11 -11.98 13.50
C ILE A 142 -1.19 -13.49 13.75
N GLN A 143 -0.13 -14.25 13.40
CA GLN A 143 -0.06 -15.69 13.65
C GLN A 143 -0.10 -16.02 15.14
N THR A 144 0.68 -15.30 15.95
CA THR A 144 0.78 -15.56 17.39
C THR A 144 -0.52 -15.26 18.10
N ARG A 145 -1.20 -14.18 17.69
CA ARG A 145 -2.47 -13.72 18.29
C ARG A 145 -3.70 -14.41 17.69
N GLN A 146 -3.55 -15.15 16.58
CA GLN A 146 -4.63 -15.84 15.86
C GLN A 146 -5.80 -14.92 15.48
N TYR A 147 -5.48 -13.69 15.02
CA TYR A 147 -6.51 -12.74 14.60
C TYR A 147 -7.27 -13.28 13.37
N ARG A 148 -8.60 -13.24 13.42
CA ARG A 148 -9.51 -13.57 12.31
C ARG A 148 -9.97 -12.34 11.53
N ARG A 149 -9.77 -11.15 12.08
CA ARG A 149 -10.03 -9.84 11.47
C ARG A 149 -8.98 -8.85 11.93
N LEU A 150 -8.68 -7.86 11.10
CA LEU A 150 -7.66 -6.88 11.42
C LEU A 150 -8.12 -5.46 11.06
N ILE A 151 -7.84 -4.52 11.94
CA ILE A 151 -7.88 -3.09 11.64
C ILE A 151 -6.44 -2.62 11.62
N LEU A 152 -5.99 -2.19 10.44
CA LEU A 152 -4.62 -1.79 10.19
C LEU A 152 -4.57 -0.28 9.94
N LEU A 153 -3.90 0.42 10.84
CA LEU A 153 -3.73 1.87 10.80
C LEU A 153 -2.29 2.17 10.37
N VAL A 154 -2.13 2.99 9.33
CA VAL A 154 -0.80 3.29 8.75
C VAL A 154 -0.62 4.78 8.49
N ASP A 155 0.60 5.28 8.68
CA ASP A 155 0.89 6.68 8.41
C ASP A 155 0.87 6.98 6.90
N ILE A 156 1.86 6.49 6.14
CA ILE A 156 2.08 6.84 4.73
C ILE A 156 2.86 5.73 3.97
N GLY A 157 2.94 5.87 2.65
CA GLY A 157 3.86 5.13 1.79
C GLY A 157 3.53 3.64 1.63
N SER A 158 4.58 2.82 1.52
CA SER A 158 4.47 1.39 1.19
C SER A 158 3.64 0.57 2.19
N LEU A 159 3.48 1.06 3.43
CA LEU A 159 2.65 0.43 4.46
C LEU A 159 1.17 0.33 4.07
N ILE A 160 0.70 1.20 3.16
CA ILE A 160 -0.67 1.14 2.62
C ILE A 160 -0.94 -0.22 1.96
N HIS A 161 0.08 -0.85 1.37
CA HIS A 161 -0.11 -2.15 0.71
C HIS A 161 -0.33 -3.32 1.68
N PHE A 162 0.06 -3.17 2.95
CA PHE A 162 -0.04 -4.25 3.94
C PHE A 162 -1.47 -4.73 4.13
N GLY A 163 -2.46 -3.85 4.02
CA GLY A 163 -3.87 -4.24 4.15
C GLY A 163 -4.26 -5.33 3.17
N SER A 164 -3.91 -5.16 1.89
CA SER A 164 -4.19 -6.14 0.84
C SER A 164 -3.33 -7.41 0.98
N THR A 165 -2.05 -7.26 1.33
CA THR A 165 -1.11 -8.37 1.49
C THR A 165 -1.53 -9.30 2.62
N ILE A 166 -1.88 -8.74 3.80
CA ILE A 166 -2.32 -9.51 4.96
C ILE A 166 -3.66 -10.19 4.71
N SER A 167 -4.62 -9.49 4.09
CA SER A 167 -5.92 -10.09 3.77
C SER A 167 -5.77 -11.36 2.93
N LYS A 168 -4.85 -11.36 1.95
CA LYS A 168 -4.52 -12.53 1.12
C LYS A 168 -3.76 -13.62 1.87
N LEU A 169 -2.73 -13.25 2.62
CA LEU A 169 -1.86 -14.21 3.32
C LEU A 169 -2.64 -15.01 4.36
N PHE A 170 -3.57 -14.35 5.05
CA PHE A 170 -4.30 -14.94 6.18
C PHE A 170 -5.75 -15.30 5.85
N GLN A 171 -6.25 -14.91 4.66
CA GLN A 171 -7.66 -15.09 4.26
C GLN A 171 -8.62 -14.49 5.30
N ILE A 172 -8.31 -13.26 5.75
CA ILE A 172 -9.09 -12.49 6.72
C ILE A 172 -9.50 -11.14 6.16
N ASP A 173 -10.56 -10.57 6.70
CA ASP A 173 -10.95 -9.19 6.40
C ASP A 173 -10.01 -8.22 7.12
N VAL A 174 -9.49 -7.24 6.37
CA VAL A 174 -8.60 -6.20 6.88
C VAL A 174 -9.18 -4.83 6.56
N LEU A 175 -9.51 -4.05 7.59
CA LEU A 175 -9.87 -2.64 7.43
C LEU A 175 -8.60 -1.79 7.49
N LEU A 176 -8.16 -1.26 6.35
CA LEU A 176 -7.01 -0.39 6.22
C LEU A 176 -7.41 1.07 6.42
N MET A 177 -6.63 1.82 7.21
CA MET A 177 -6.82 3.25 7.46
C MET A 177 -5.51 4.00 7.19
N PRO A 178 -5.37 4.68 6.03
CA PRO A 178 -4.18 5.46 5.71
C PRO A 178 -4.21 6.87 6.32
N ASN A 179 -3.07 7.56 6.32
CA ASN A 179 -2.92 8.96 6.73
C ASN A 179 -3.39 9.23 8.16
N ILE A 180 -3.03 8.33 9.09
CA ILE A 180 -3.57 8.44 10.44
C ILE A 180 -3.03 9.66 11.17
N THR A 181 -3.94 10.32 11.88
CA THR A 181 -3.63 11.40 12.82
C THR A 181 -4.03 10.98 14.23
N LEU A 182 -3.48 11.65 15.24
CA LEU A 182 -3.86 11.39 16.64
C LEU A 182 -5.37 11.54 16.87
N THR A 183 -6.01 12.51 16.20
CA THR A 183 -7.45 12.71 16.26
C THR A 183 -8.22 11.55 15.63
N SER A 184 -7.75 11.01 14.50
CA SER A 184 -8.34 9.83 13.88
C SER A 184 -8.22 8.60 14.79
N LEU A 185 -7.07 8.40 15.45
CA LEU A 185 -6.88 7.31 16.41
C LEU A 185 -7.83 7.40 17.60
N LEU A 186 -8.03 8.58 18.18
CA LEU A 186 -8.96 8.79 19.28
C LEU A 186 -10.39 8.48 18.85
N GLU A 187 -10.81 8.99 17.69
CA GLU A 187 -12.16 8.77 17.16
C GLU A 187 -12.43 7.28 16.89
N VAL A 188 -11.49 6.60 16.24
CA VAL A 188 -11.56 5.15 15.99
C VAL A 188 -11.57 4.38 17.30
N GLY A 189 -10.72 4.76 18.26
CA GLY A 189 -10.66 4.11 19.56
C GLY A 189 -11.95 4.28 20.37
N LEU A 190 -12.64 5.42 20.25
CA LEU A 190 -13.97 5.62 20.79
C LEU A 190 -14.97 4.70 20.10
N ASP A 191 -15.03 4.69 18.76
CA ASP A 191 -15.97 3.84 18.02
C ASP A 191 -15.80 2.36 18.35
N LEU A 192 -14.55 1.88 18.37
CA LEU A 192 -14.20 0.52 18.78
C LEU A 192 -14.50 0.23 20.25
N SER A 193 -14.59 1.27 21.08
CA SER A 193 -14.95 1.12 22.48
C SER A 193 -16.45 0.95 22.70
N TYR A 194 -17.29 1.47 21.79
CA TYR A 194 -18.73 1.61 22.00
C TYR A 194 -19.58 0.75 21.04
N GLU A 195 -19.16 0.50 19.79
CA GLU A 195 -20.00 -0.15 18.79
C GLU A 195 -19.25 -0.97 17.71
N THR A 196 -19.86 -2.11 17.37
CA THR A 196 -19.63 -3.00 16.20
C THR A 196 -18.35 -3.85 16.17
N SER A 197 -18.56 -5.17 16.17
CA SER A 197 -17.53 -6.13 15.75
C SER A 197 -17.46 -6.24 14.23
N ASP A 198 -18.42 -5.70 13.48
CA ASP A 198 -18.49 -5.82 12.02
C ASP A 198 -17.72 -4.69 11.34
N LEU A 199 -16.66 -5.05 10.61
CA LEU A 199 -15.82 -4.09 9.89
C LEU A 199 -16.61 -3.32 8.82
N SER A 200 -17.67 -3.89 8.26
CA SER A 200 -18.49 -3.23 7.23
C SER A 200 -19.25 -2.04 7.80
N GLN A 201 -19.84 -2.20 8.99
CA GLN A 201 -20.55 -1.12 9.69
C GLN A 201 -19.58 -0.05 10.17
N LEU A 202 -18.42 -0.46 10.71
CA LEU A 202 -17.37 0.47 11.09
C LEU A 202 -16.86 1.29 9.89
N THR A 203 -16.71 0.66 8.73
CA THR A 203 -16.31 1.35 7.48
C THR A 203 -17.31 2.46 7.12
N ALA A 204 -18.61 2.15 7.13
CA ALA A 204 -19.65 3.14 6.84
C ALA A 204 -19.67 4.31 7.84
N LEU A 205 -19.45 4.00 9.13
CA LEU A 205 -19.36 5.01 10.18
C LEU A 205 -18.16 5.94 9.96
N LEU A 206 -16.97 5.39 9.70
CA LEU A 206 -15.76 6.16 9.46
C LEU A 206 -15.87 7.04 8.21
N GLN A 207 -16.48 6.52 7.14
CA GLN A 207 -16.78 7.30 5.93
C GLN A 207 -17.71 8.47 6.22
N SER A 208 -18.73 8.29 7.07
CA SER A 208 -19.62 9.39 7.48
C SER A 208 -18.89 10.50 8.25
N LYS A 209 -17.75 10.18 8.87
CA LYS A 209 -16.87 11.11 9.59
C LYS A 209 -15.74 11.67 8.72
N ASN A 210 -15.74 11.39 7.41
CA ASN A 210 -14.67 11.75 6.47
C ASN A 210 -13.28 11.20 6.87
N ILE A 211 -13.23 10.05 7.54
CA ILE A 211 -11.97 9.36 7.85
C ILE A 211 -11.66 8.39 6.69
N PRO A 212 -10.51 8.53 6.00
CA PRO A 212 -10.14 7.61 4.93
C PRO A 212 -10.02 6.18 5.44
N CYS A 213 -10.72 5.25 4.80
CA CYS A 213 -10.63 3.82 5.11
C CYS A 213 -10.96 2.97 3.89
N GLN A 214 -10.38 1.78 3.84
CA GLN A 214 -10.59 0.79 2.79
C GLN A 214 -10.73 -0.59 3.43
N LEU A 215 -11.87 -1.24 3.21
CA LEU A 215 -12.07 -2.63 3.62
C LEU A 215 -11.49 -3.54 2.54
N CYS A 216 -10.43 -4.28 2.88
CA CYS A 216 -9.83 -5.33 2.06
C CYS A 216 -10.45 -6.68 2.47
N THR A 217 -11.13 -7.34 1.53
CA THR A 217 -11.68 -8.69 1.75
C THR A 217 -10.94 -9.71 0.89
N PRO A 218 -10.86 -10.99 1.32
CA PRO A 218 -10.24 -12.05 0.53
C PRO A 218 -10.85 -12.20 -0.88
N GLN A 219 -12.13 -11.82 -1.02
CA GLN A 219 -12.92 -11.95 -2.25
C GLN A 219 -12.86 -10.72 -3.16
N GLN A 220 -12.25 -9.61 -2.73
CA GLN A 220 -12.24 -8.36 -3.50
C GLN A 220 -11.29 -8.35 -4.71
N GLU A 221 -10.67 -9.49 -5.06
CA GLU A 221 -9.89 -9.63 -6.28
C GLU A 221 -10.38 -10.80 -7.14
N ASN A 222 -11.58 -10.66 -7.73
CA ASN A 222 -11.83 -11.22 -9.06
C ASN A 222 -11.50 -10.20 -10.16
N GLY A 223 -10.60 -9.26 -9.86
CA GLY A 223 -10.12 -8.24 -10.79
C GLY A 223 -8.75 -8.59 -11.33
N GLY A 224 -8.61 -8.66 -12.65
CA GLY A 224 -7.37 -9.05 -13.29
C GLY A 224 -6.16 -8.20 -12.91
N LYS A 225 -4.98 -8.80 -12.85
CA LYS A 225 -3.72 -8.11 -12.55
C LYS A 225 -3.03 -7.72 -13.85
N VAL A 226 -2.47 -6.52 -13.90
CA VAL A 226 -1.70 -6.06 -15.05
C VAL A 226 -0.28 -5.72 -14.64
N LEU A 227 0.69 -6.42 -15.23
CA LEU A 227 2.10 -6.04 -15.15
C LEU A 227 2.41 -5.15 -16.35
N VAL A 228 2.81 -3.91 -16.09
CA VAL A 228 3.21 -2.98 -17.15
C VAL A 228 4.71 -3.13 -17.40
N ILE A 229 5.09 -3.27 -18.66
CA ILE A 229 6.47 -3.30 -19.10
C ILE A 229 6.69 -2.03 -19.91
N SER A 230 7.52 -1.13 -19.40
CA SER A 230 7.76 0.15 -20.04
C SER A 230 9.19 0.32 -20.51
N CYS A 231 9.31 0.70 -21.77
CA CYS A 231 10.51 1.34 -22.30
C CYS A 231 10.12 2.71 -22.85
N ILE A 232 11.10 3.58 -23.10
CA ILE A 232 10.89 4.93 -23.65
C ILE A 232 9.87 4.96 -24.79
N THR A 233 9.98 3.99 -25.69
CA THR A 233 9.26 3.97 -26.97
C THR A 233 8.07 3.02 -27.00
N GLY A 234 7.86 2.27 -25.92
CA GLY A 234 6.93 1.13 -25.91
C GLY A 234 7.25 0.03 -26.94
N MET A 235 8.41 0.08 -27.62
CA MET A 235 8.80 -0.84 -28.70
C MET A 235 10.20 -1.44 -28.49
N GLY A 236 10.44 -2.64 -29.02
CA GLY A 236 11.75 -3.30 -29.04
C GLY A 236 12.12 -3.95 -27.70
N THR A 237 12.82 -3.24 -26.82
CA THR A 237 13.31 -3.79 -25.54
C THR A 237 12.17 -4.27 -24.64
N ALA A 238 11.07 -3.52 -24.57
CA ALA A 238 9.90 -3.92 -23.79
C ALA A 238 9.23 -5.20 -24.33
N GLU A 239 9.17 -5.39 -25.66
CA GLU A 239 8.63 -6.60 -26.27
C GLU A 239 9.49 -7.83 -25.98
N LYS A 240 10.82 -7.67 -26.00
CA LYS A 240 11.75 -8.76 -25.68
C LYS A 240 11.67 -9.14 -24.22
N ILE A 241 11.64 -8.15 -23.32
CA ILE A 241 11.46 -8.38 -21.88
C ILE A 241 10.11 -9.08 -21.64
N LYS A 242 9.04 -8.64 -22.30
CA LYS A 242 7.73 -9.29 -22.22
C LYS A 242 7.82 -10.78 -22.60
N LYS A 243 8.45 -11.12 -23.73
CA LYS A 243 8.64 -12.51 -24.14
C LYS A 243 9.43 -13.32 -23.13
N VAL A 244 10.55 -12.79 -22.64
CA VAL A 244 11.37 -13.45 -21.61
C VAL A 244 10.55 -13.69 -20.35
N LEU A 245 9.74 -12.73 -19.92
CA LEU A 245 8.86 -12.87 -18.76
C LEU A 245 7.73 -13.88 -18.99
N GLU A 246 7.12 -13.90 -20.18
CA GLU A 246 6.09 -14.87 -20.57
C GLU A 246 6.65 -16.29 -20.62
N GLU A 247 7.83 -16.49 -21.21
CA GLU A 247 8.51 -17.79 -21.30
C GLU A 247 9.01 -18.26 -19.91
N SER A 248 9.43 -17.34 -19.05
CA SER A 248 10.00 -17.67 -17.74
C SER A 248 8.96 -17.85 -16.65
N PHE A 249 7.85 -17.09 -16.68
CA PHE A 249 6.85 -17.04 -15.62
C PHE A 249 5.42 -17.29 -16.08
N GLY A 250 5.13 -17.45 -17.37
CA GLY A 250 3.76 -17.57 -17.88
C GLY A 250 2.94 -18.70 -17.26
N GLU A 251 3.59 -19.82 -16.90
CA GLU A 251 2.95 -20.96 -16.22
C GLU A 251 2.61 -20.67 -14.74
N LEU A 252 3.26 -19.68 -14.13
CA LEU A 252 3.04 -19.25 -12.74
C LEU A 252 2.03 -18.09 -12.62
N MET A 253 1.68 -17.47 -13.74
CA MET A 253 0.73 -16.37 -13.76
C MET A 253 -0.70 -16.91 -13.59
N SER A 254 -1.46 -16.35 -12.63
CA SER A 254 -2.90 -16.62 -12.54
C SER A 254 -3.57 -16.26 -13.87
N GLN A 255 -4.64 -16.98 -14.26
CA GLN A 255 -5.34 -16.78 -15.54
C GLN A 255 -5.80 -15.33 -15.77
N ASP A 256 -6.01 -14.58 -14.69
CA ASP A 256 -6.43 -13.18 -14.72
C ASP A 256 -5.25 -12.19 -14.72
N THR A 257 -4.00 -12.64 -14.88
CA THR A 257 -2.82 -11.78 -14.95
C THR A 257 -2.37 -11.60 -16.40
N ARG A 258 -2.27 -10.36 -16.88
CA ARG A 258 -1.75 -10.05 -18.23
C ARG A 258 -0.61 -9.04 -18.21
N MET A 259 0.27 -9.12 -19.22
CA MET A 259 1.37 -8.16 -19.40
C MET A 259 1.07 -7.17 -20.51
N VAL A 260 1.24 -5.88 -20.22
CA VAL A 260 1.00 -4.76 -21.15
C VAL A 260 2.28 -3.99 -21.37
N ILE A 261 2.52 -3.59 -22.61
CA ILE A 261 3.63 -2.69 -22.93
C ILE A 261 3.08 -1.28 -23.04
N LEU A 262 3.68 -0.35 -22.28
CA LEU A 262 3.37 1.07 -22.33
C LEU A 262 4.63 1.89 -22.63
N ASP A 263 4.48 2.98 -23.37
CA ASP A 263 5.57 3.92 -23.57
C ASP A 263 5.87 4.72 -22.29
N TYR A 264 7.01 5.44 -22.28
CA TYR A 264 7.40 6.22 -21.10
C TYR A 264 6.47 7.41 -20.82
N ASN A 265 5.81 7.96 -21.84
CA ASN A 265 4.86 9.06 -21.65
C ASN A 265 3.54 8.58 -21.03
N GLU A 266 3.15 7.34 -21.28
CA GLU A 266 1.97 6.69 -20.70
C GLU A 266 2.19 6.36 -19.21
N VAL A 267 3.40 5.96 -18.82
CA VAL A 267 3.69 5.62 -17.42
C VAL A 267 4.00 6.82 -16.52
N ARG A 268 4.13 8.03 -17.07
CA ARG A 268 4.45 9.25 -16.30
C ARG A 268 3.35 9.74 -15.35
N SER A 269 2.12 9.26 -15.49
CA SER A 269 1.00 9.65 -14.63
C SER A 269 0.08 8.46 -14.37
N LEU A 270 -0.38 8.35 -13.14
CA LEU A 270 -1.32 7.30 -12.71
C LEU A 270 -2.59 7.26 -13.56
N GLU A 271 -3.12 8.43 -13.95
CA GLU A 271 -4.30 8.55 -14.81
C GLU A 271 -4.11 7.91 -16.20
N ARG A 272 -2.94 8.13 -16.82
CA ARG A 272 -2.61 7.52 -18.13
C ARG A 272 -2.39 6.02 -18.03
N VAL A 273 -1.75 5.55 -16.95
CA VAL A 273 -1.63 4.10 -16.71
C VAL A 273 -3.02 3.48 -16.51
N GLN A 274 -3.91 4.15 -15.77
CA GLN A 274 -5.29 3.68 -15.57
C GLN A 274 -6.11 3.63 -16.86
N GLN A 275 -5.85 4.51 -17.84
CA GLN A 275 -6.49 4.44 -19.16
C GLN A 275 -6.13 3.17 -19.94
N ALA A 276 -4.98 2.55 -19.67
CA ALA A 276 -4.54 1.29 -20.27
C ALA A 276 -5.05 0.04 -19.51
N LEU A 277 -5.67 0.23 -18.35
CA LEU A 277 -6.24 -0.83 -17.51
C LEU A 277 -7.76 -0.91 -17.73
N ASN A 278 -8.30 -2.13 -17.69
CA ASN A 278 -9.75 -2.29 -17.65
C ASN A 278 -10.30 -1.86 -16.28
N ALA A 279 -11.59 -1.51 -16.20
CA ALA A 279 -12.21 -1.03 -14.95
C ALA A 279 -12.15 -2.04 -13.79
N SER A 280 -12.02 -3.33 -14.09
CA SER A 280 -11.85 -4.42 -13.12
C SER A 280 -10.40 -4.80 -12.89
N GLU A 281 -9.45 -4.20 -13.60
CA GLU A 281 -8.03 -4.56 -13.53
C GLU A 281 -7.26 -3.62 -12.61
N ARG A 282 -6.27 -4.19 -11.93
CA ARG A 282 -5.34 -3.43 -11.08
C ARG A 282 -3.90 -3.57 -11.59
N LEU A 283 -3.14 -2.51 -11.42
CA LEU A 283 -1.71 -2.51 -11.70
C LEU A 283 -0.97 -3.33 -10.64
N ALA A 284 -0.26 -4.38 -11.06
CA ALA A 284 0.60 -5.19 -10.20
C ALA A 284 1.95 -4.52 -9.95
N GLY A 285 2.48 -3.83 -10.97
CA GLY A 285 3.74 -3.09 -10.92
C GLY A 285 4.21 -2.72 -12.32
N ILE A 286 5.34 -2.02 -12.38
CA ILE A 286 5.96 -1.56 -13.62
C ILE A 286 7.37 -2.14 -13.69
N VAL A 287 7.72 -2.79 -14.80
CA VAL A 287 9.09 -3.21 -15.12
C VAL A 287 9.60 -2.30 -16.22
N GLY A 288 10.75 -1.64 -16.06
CA GLY A 288 11.21 -0.75 -17.13
C GLY A 288 12.58 -0.14 -16.99
N THR A 289 12.98 0.63 -18.01
CA THR A 289 14.30 1.29 -18.05
C THR A 289 14.34 2.64 -17.36
N PHE A 290 13.18 3.28 -17.14
CA PHE A 290 13.07 4.59 -16.49
C PHE A 290 11.99 4.53 -15.42
N GLN A 291 12.33 4.97 -14.21
CA GLN A 291 11.38 5.05 -13.12
C GLN A 291 10.42 6.23 -13.35
N PRO A 292 9.10 6.00 -13.44
CA PRO A 292 8.16 7.07 -13.73
C PRO A 292 7.85 7.98 -12.54
N GLY A 293 8.40 7.70 -11.35
CA GLY A 293 8.19 8.51 -10.14
C GLY A 293 6.77 8.45 -9.59
N LEU A 294 5.99 7.43 -9.94
CA LEU A 294 4.64 7.25 -9.42
C LEU A 294 4.69 6.78 -7.95
N PRO A 295 3.98 7.46 -7.02
CA PRO A 295 3.85 6.99 -5.65
C PRO A 295 3.02 5.70 -5.60
N ASP A 296 3.37 4.80 -4.69
CA ASP A 296 2.60 3.59 -4.36
C ASP A 296 2.44 2.56 -5.50
N ILE A 297 3.35 2.57 -6.49
CA ILE A 297 3.42 1.54 -7.55
C ILE A 297 4.80 0.87 -7.52
N PRO A 298 4.88 -0.46 -7.31
CA PRO A 298 6.14 -1.18 -7.39
C PRO A 298 6.80 -1.01 -8.75
N PHE A 299 8.07 -0.60 -8.75
CA PHE A 299 8.87 -0.48 -9.96
C PHE A 299 10.08 -1.41 -9.86
N ILE A 300 10.27 -2.25 -10.89
CA ILE A 300 11.48 -3.04 -11.06
C ILE A 300 12.24 -2.42 -12.22
N SER A 301 13.39 -1.83 -11.92
CA SER A 301 14.28 -1.37 -12.96
C SER A 301 14.79 -2.56 -13.78
N LEU A 302 15.10 -2.32 -15.04
CA LEU A 302 15.72 -3.35 -15.88
C LEU A 302 17.03 -3.87 -15.25
N GLU A 303 17.73 -3.03 -14.49
CA GLU A 303 18.97 -3.37 -13.79
C GLU A 303 18.75 -4.34 -12.62
N GLU A 304 17.69 -4.13 -11.84
CA GLU A 304 17.25 -5.06 -10.79
C GLU A 304 16.71 -6.36 -11.38
N LEU A 305 16.03 -6.27 -12.53
CA LEU A 305 15.54 -7.44 -13.25
C LEU A 305 16.67 -8.40 -13.65
N PHE A 306 17.83 -7.85 -14.06
CA PHE A 306 19.05 -8.60 -14.40
C PHE A 306 19.91 -8.99 -13.19
N SER A 307 19.53 -8.60 -11.98
CA SER A 307 20.25 -8.98 -10.78
C SER A 307 19.91 -10.40 -10.34
N GLU A 308 20.68 -10.95 -9.39
CA GLU A 308 20.37 -12.24 -8.78
C GLU A 308 19.02 -12.24 -8.05
N GLN A 309 18.51 -11.07 -7.67
CA GLN A 309 17.22 -10.88 -6.99
C GLN A 309 16.05 -10.64 -7.97
N GLY A 310 16.33 -10.42 -9.26
CA GLY A 310 15.34 -10.12 -10.29
C GLY A 310 14.15 -11.10 -10.35
N PRO A 311 14.38 -12.43 -10.36
CA PRO A 311 13.27 -13.39 -10.36
C PRO A 311 12.37 -13.28 -9.12
N GLU A 312 12.95 -13.07 -7.94
CA GLU A 312 12.20 -12.93 -6.70
C GLU A 312 11.35 -11.66 -6.71
N LEU A 313 11.90 -10.55 -7.21
CA LEU A 313 11.17 -9.30 -7.40
C LEU A 313 9.97 -9.49 -8.35
N VAL A 314 10.16 -10.13 -9.51
CA VAL A 314 9.06 -10.38 -10.45
C VAL A 314 7.98 -11.28 -9.84
N LEU A 315 8.39 -12.34 -9.13
CA LEU A 315 7.46 -13.25 -8.46
C LEU A 315 6.62 -12.55 -7.39
N SER A 316 7.22 -11.59 -6.67
CA SER A 316 6.51 -10.78 -5.67
C SER A 316 5.37 -9.96 -6.29
N LEU A 317 5.52 -9.51 -7.55
CA LEU A 317 4.49 -8.76 -8.27
C LEU A 317 3.40 -9.66 -8.85
N LEU A 318 3.78 -10.82 -9.38
CA LEU A 318 2.86 -11.72 -10.07
C LEU A 318 1.93 -12.47 -9.11
N THR A 319 2.30 -12.60 -7.83
CA THR A 319 1.49 -13.25 -6.76
C THR A 319 0.82 -14.56 -7.23
N PRO A 320 1.60 -15.64 -7.39
CA PRO A 320 1.08 -16.93 -7.87
C PRO A 320 0.12 -17.58 -6.86
N ASP A 321 -1.07 -18.00 -7.33
CA ASP A 321 -2.04 -18.80 -6.57
C ASP A 321 -1.60 -20.27 -6.49
N LEU A 322 -0.53 -20.54 -5.74
CA LEU A 322 0.00 -21.89 -5.54
C LEU A 322 0.04 -22.26 -4.06
N SER A 323 -0.19 -23.54 -3.75
CA SER A 323 0.00 -24.09 -2.41
C SER A 323 1.47 -23.96 -1.96
N ASN A 324 1.73 -23.79 -0.66
CA ASN A 324 3.09 -23.50 -0.12
C ASN A 324 4.18 -24.52 -0.49
N ALA A 325 3.81 -25.77 -0.82
CA ALA A 325 4.74 -26.84 -1.14
C ALA A 325 5.12 -26.90 -2.64
N GLU A 326 4.16 -26.65 -3.54
CA GLU A 326 4.37 -26.63 -5.00
C GLU A 326 5.02 -25.31 -5.45
N ARG A 327 4.72 -24.22 -4.73
CA ARG A 327 5.21 -22.87 -5.02
C ARG A 327 6.75 -22.79 -5.03
N ARG A 328 7.45 -23.37 -4.04
CA ARG A 328 8.92 -23.24 -3.94
C ARG A 328 9.67 -23.92 -5.08
N LEU A 329 9.28 -25.14 -5.46
CA LEU A 329 9.99 -25.91 -6.49
C LEU A 329 9.80 -25.30 -7.87
N GLU A 330 8.59 -24.84 -8.18
CA GLU A 330 8.28 -24.24 -9.48
C GLU A 330 8.78 -22.79 -9.56
N MET A 331 8.84 -22.07 -8.44
CA MET A 331 9.55 -20.79 -8.32
C MET A 331 11.05 -20.96 -8.58
N GLU A 332 11.71 -21.94 -7.98
CA GLU A 332 13.14 -22.16 -8.16
C GLU A 332 13.48 -22.54 -9.62
N ARG A 333 12.64 -23.37 -10.25
CA ARG A 333 12.76 -23.70 -11.68
C ARG A 333 12.52 -22.49 -12.56
N SER A 334 11.47 -21.71 -12.32
CA SER A 334 11.15 -20.52 -13.11
C SER A 334 12.19 -19.43 -12.93
N ALA A 335 12.75 -19.27 -11.74
CA ALA A 335 13.89 -18.40 -11.48
C ALA A 335 15.13 -18.86 -12.25
N MET A 336 15.40 -20.17 -12.30
CA MET A 336 16.52 -20.73 -13.07
C MET A 336 16.31 -20.58 -14.60
N ARG A 337 15.08 -20.74 -15.09
CA ARG A 337 14.71 -20.41 -16.48
C ARG A 337 14.89 -18.93 -16.75
N PHE A 338 14.46 -18.07 -15.83
CA PHE A 338 14.58 -16.62 -15.97
C PHE A 338 16.02 -16.16 -16.00
N ILE A 339 16.87 -16.68 -15.11
CA ILE A 339 18.30 -16.37 -15.07
C ILE A 339 18.99 -16.81 -16.38
N SER A 340 18.62 -17.96 -16.94
CA SER A 340 19.18 -18.42 -18.21
C SER A 340 18.63 -17.63 -19.42
N ALA A 341 17.35 -17.25 -19.41
CA ALA A 341 16.69 -16.47 -20.44
C ALA A 341 17.00 -14.96 -20.41
N LEU A 342 17.43 -14.42 -19.27
CA LEU A 342 17.90 -13.03 -19.11
C LEU A 342 19.36 -12.82 -19.49
N THR A 343 20.06 -13.84 -19.98
CA THR A 343 21.42 -13.62 -20.48
C THR A 343 21.42 -12.63 -21.64
N MET A 344 22.47 -11.81 -21.74
CA MET A 344 22.64 -10.85 -22.83
C MET A 344 22.52 -11.52 -24.20
N GLU A 345 23.07 -12.73 -24.35
CA GLU A 345 22.94 -13.54 -25.55
C GLU A 345 21.48 -13.93 -25.82
N SER A 346 20.70 -14.32 -24.82
CA SER A 346 19.29 -14.70 -24.98
C SER A 346 18.42 -13.52 -25.46
N ILE A 347 18.58 -12.33 -24.86
CA ILE A 347 17.82 -11.14 -25.25
C ILE A 347 18.18 -10.67 -26.65
N ILE A 348 19.46 -10.77 -27.01
CA ILE A 348 19.94 -10.43 -28.35
C ILE A 348 19.55 -11.53 -29.35
N ASN A 349 19.38 -12.79 -28.93
CA ASN A 349 18.84 -13.85 -29.78
C ASN A 349 17.36 -13.65 -30.13
N HIS A 350 16.62 -12.84 -29.37
CA HIS A 350 15.28 -12.38 -29.76
C HIS A 350 15.29 -11.23 -30.78
N ILE A 351 16.46 -10.84 -31.31
CA ILE A 351 16.55 -9.99 -32.50
C ILE A 351 16.08 -10.81 -33.71
N SER A 352 15.07 -10.28 -34.39
CA SER A 352 14.33 -10.91 -35.46
C SER A 352 15.01 -10.84 -36.82
N VAL A 353 15.83 -9.81 -37.08
CA VAL A 353 16.35 -9.52 -38.43
C VAL A 353 17.88 -9.51 -38.52
N LEU A 354 18.58 -9.06 -37.47
CA LEU A 354 20.03 -8.93 -37.47
C LEU A 354 20.70 -10.14 -36.81
N ASN A 355 21.94 -10.43 -37.18
CA ASN A 355 22.72 -11.50 -36.55
C ASN A 355 23.10 -11.10 -35.11
N PRO A 356 22.62 -11.83 -34.08
CA PRO A 356 22.83 -11.50 -32.67
C PRO A 356 24.30 -11.37 -32.27
N GLN A 357 25.14 -12.30 -32.71
CA GLN A 357 26.55 -12.34 -32.35
C GLN A 357 27.34 -11.19 -32.98
N ARG A 358 27.01 -10.86 -34.24
CA ARG A 358 27.68 -9.78 -34.96
C ARG A 358 27.34 -8.41 -34.35
N ILE A 359 26.06 -8.14 -34.14
CA ILE A 359 25.62 -6.85 -33.61
C ILE A 359 26.13 -6.63 -32.19
N LEU A 360 26.13 -7.67 -31.35
CA LEU A 360 26.68 -7.59 -30.01
C LEU A 360 28.16 -7.19 -30.03
N LYS A 361 28.98 -7.87 -30.84
CA LYS A 361 30.41 -7.57 -30.98
C LYS A 361 30.67 -6.15 -31.46
N GLU A 362 29.86 -5.66 -32.39
CA GLU A 362 29.94 -4.29 -32.88
C GLU A 362 29.54 -3.29 -31.78
N MET A 363 28.49 -3.57 -30.99
CA MET A 363 28.09 -2.72 -29.85
C MET A 363 29.13 -2.73 -28.72
N GLU A 364 29.76 -3.87 -28.42
CA GLU A 364 30.87 -3.96 -27.47
C GLU A 364 32.06 -3.11 -27.91
N SER A 365 32.37 -3.10 -29.21
CA SER A 365 33.41 -2.24 -29.76
C SER A 365 33.08 -0.75 -29.56
N VAL A 366 31.82 -0.36 -29.80
CA VAL A 366 31.36 1.02 -29.56
C VAL A 366 31.47 1.37 -28.08
N PHE A 367 31.00 0.49 -27.20
CA PHE A 367 31.04 0.70 -25.74
C PHE A 367 32.47 0.84 -25.22
N ASN A 368 33.39 -0.01 -25.67
CA ASN A 368 34.81 0.07 -25.31
C ASN A 368 35.46 1.37 -25.80
N HIS A 369 35.08 1.84 -26.98
CA HIS A 369 35.56 3.13 -27.50
C HIS A 369 35.04 4.31 -26.67
N LEU A 370 33.76 4.29 -26.27
CA LEU A 370 33.14 5.33 -25.44
C LEU A 370 33.77 5.39 -24.05
N THR A 371 33.87 4.24 -23.37
CA THR A 371 34.45 4.16 -22.02
C THR A 371 35.91 4.61 -22.00
N SER A 372 36.69 4.25 -23.02
CA SER A 372 38.08 4.70 -23.15
C SER A 372 38.19 6.19 -23.43
N SER A 373 37.38 6.72 -24.37
CA SER A 373 37.46 8.12 -24.81
C SER A 373 36.92 9.12 -23.79
N LEU A 374 35.94 8.69 -22.99
CA LEU A 374 35.30 9.47 -21.93
C LEU A 374 35.81 9.14 -20.53
N SER A 375 36.75 8.19 -20.40
CA SER A 375 37.28 7.72 -19.11
C SER A 375 36.19 7.25 -18.13
N LEU A 376 35.15 6.60 -18.64
CA LEU A 376 34.03 6.10 -17.85
C LEU A 376 34.34 4.71 -17.28
N LYS A 377 33.86 4.44 -16.06
CA LYS A 377 33.89 3.11 -15.42
C LYS A 377 32.47 2.67 -15.08
N PRO A 378 31.65 2.33 -16.09
CA PRO A 378 30.26 1.93 -15.87
C PRO A 378 30.19 0.62 -15.07
N SER A 379 29.14 0.48 -14.26
CA SER A 379 28.85 -0.78 -13.56
C SER A 379 28.48 -1.89 -14.56
N ARG A 380 28.47 -3.14 -14.10
CA ARG A 380 27.97 -4.27 -14.91
C ARG A 380 26.53 -4.04 -15.37
N GLN A 381 25.70 -3.42 -14.54
CA GLN A 381 24.30 -3.12 -14.83
C GLN A 381 24.17 -2.07 -15.95
N VAL A 382 24.91 -0.96 -15.85
CA VAL A 382 24.96 0.08 -16.89
C VAL A 382 25.44 -0.49 -18.23
N THR A 383 26.47 -1.35 -18.19
CA THR A 383 27.00 -2.03 -19.38
C THR A 383 25.92 -2.88 -20.06
N LEU A 384 25.20 -3.70 -19.30
CA LEU A 384 24.13 -4.55 -19.82
C LEU A 384 22.99 -3.72 -20.43
N ARG A 385 22.54 -2.68 -19.71
CA ARG A 385 21.47 -1.77 -20.17
C ARG A 385 21.84 -1.08 -21.48
N PHE A 386 23.09 -0.60 -21.59
CA PHE A 386 23.61 0.01 -22.81
C PHE A 386 23.57 -0.97 -24.00
N LEU A 387 24.14 -2.16 -23.84
CA LEU A 387 24.27 -3.13 -24.94
C LEU A 387 22.91 -3.59 -25.45
N ILE A 388 21.98 -3.90 -24.54
CA ILE A 388 20.61 -4.31 -24.89
C ILE A 388 19.88 -3.18 -25.62
N HIS A 389 19.94 -1.95 -25.08
CA HIS A 389 19.29 -0.79 -25.70
C HIS A 389 19.82 -0.54 -27.11
N CYS A 390 21.15 -0.50 -27.28
CA CYS A 390 21.75 -0.19 -28.58
C CYS A 390 21.48 -1.27 -29.62
N CYS A 391 21.53 -2.57 -29.24
CA CYS A 391 21.17 -3.66 -30.13
C CYS A 391 19.70 -3.55 -30.59
N CYS A 392 18.77 -3.28 -29.66
CA CYS A 392 17.35 -3.11 -29.98
C CYS A 392 17.08 -1.84 -30.80
N MET A 393 17.81 -0.75 -30.54
CA MET A 393 17.72 0.51 -31.26
C MET A 393 18.11 0.31 -32.74
N VAL A 394 19.26 -0.32 -33.00
CA VAL A 394 19.72 -0.60 -34.37
C VAL A 394 18.71 -1.48 -35.11
N GLU A 395 18.25 -2.57 -34.48
CA GLU A 395 17.21 -3.43 -35.06
C GLU A 395 15.93 -2.64 -35.41
N ARG A 396 15.42 -1.83 -34.47
CA ARG A 396 14.22 -1.01 -34.67
C ARG A 396 14.38 -0.06 -35.85
N ILE A 397 15.52 0.61 -35.97
CA ILE A 397 15.75 1.58 -37.05
C ILE A 397 15.88 0.86 -38.40
N VAL A 398 16.54 -0.29 -38.45
CA VAL A 398 16.65 -1.12 -39.66
C VAL A 398 15.27 -1.58 -40.16
N ILE A 399 14.40 -2.05 -39.25
CA ILE A 399 13.08 -2.60 -39.60
C ILE A 399 12.10 -1.48 -39.94
N ASN A 400 11.92 -0.51 -39.06
CA ASN A 400 10.81 0.44 -39.13
C ASN A 400 11.18 1.76 -39.84
N ARG A 401 12.47 1.97 -40.17
CA ARG A 401 13.02 3.20 -40.78
C ARG A 401 12.60 4.51 -40.11
N LYS A 402 12.15 4.45 -38.86
CA LYS A 402 11.72 5.60 -38.07
C LYS A 402 12.65 5.74 -36.86
N PRO A 403 13.61 6.68 -36.91
CA PRO A 403 14.35 7.04 -35.70
C PRO A 403 13.40 7.71 -34.70
N LEU A 404 13.75 7.71 -33.41
CA LEU A 404 12.92 8.34 -32.38
C LEU A 404 12.66 9.81 -32.68
N GLN A 405 11.38 10.20 -32.61
CA GLN A 405 10.92 11.58 -32.68
C GLN A 405 10.28 11.94 -31.33
N ILE A 406 11.08 12.45 -30.40
CA ILE A 406 10.59 13.01 -29.14
C ILE A 406 10.95 14.49 -29.12
N ALA A 407 10.01 15.33 -28.67
CA ALA A 407 10.29 16.70 -28.30
C ALA A 407 11.15 16.68 -27.04
N LEU A 408 12.44 16.98 -27.17
CA LEU A 408 13.35 17.18 -26.05
C LEU A 408 12.90 18.44 -25.30
N GLU A 409 11.97 18.29 -24.35
CA GLU A 409 11.56 19.36 -23.46
C GLU A 409 12.74 19.71 -22.54
N SER A 410 13.37 20.84 -22.82
CA SER A 410 14.48 21.48 -22.10
C SER A 410 15.77 20.65 -21.96
N GLN A 411 16.80 21.00 -22.73
CA GLN A 411 18.16 20.48 -22.59
C GLN A 411 18.81 21.03 -21.29
N PRO A 412 19.01 20.25 -20.22
CA PRO A 412 19.84 20.68 -19.11
C PRO A 412 21.31 20.44 -19.49
N ASN A 413 22.19 21.44 -19.33
CA ASN A 413 23.67 21.39 -19.42
C ASN A 413 24.30 20.04 -19.89
N LEU A 414 24.11 19.67 -21.16
CA LEU A 414 24.70 18.47 -21.74
C LEU A 414 26.19 18.74 -22.01
N ASP A 415 27.05 17.79 -21.65
CA ASP A 415 28.47 17.87 -22.01
C ASP A 415 28.62 17.69 -23.53
N ALA A 416 28.88 18.81 -24.22
CA ALA A 416 29.07 18.85 -25.67
C ALA A 416 30.22 17.93 -26.14
N ARG A 417 31.25 17.73 -25.31
CA ARG A 417 32.34 16.80 -25.61
C ARG A 417 31.85 15.36 -25.59
N ALA A 418 31.12 14.97 -24.54
CA ALA A 418 30.57 13.63 -24.42
C ALA A 418 29.63 13.31 -25.59
N PHE A 419 28.75 14.25 -25.94
CA PHE A 419 27.82 14.08 -27.05
C PHE A 419 28.50 13.94 -28.40
N SER A 420 29.56 14.72 -28.66
CA SER A 420 30.36 14.60 -29.89
C SER A 420 31.05 13.23 -29.99
N VAL A 421 31.58 12.74 -28.88
CA VAL A 421 32.22 11.42 -28.82
C VAL A 421 31.19 10.32 -29.08
N ILE A 422 30.01 10.40 -28.47
CA ILE A 422 28.89 9.47 -28.72
C ILE A 422 28.53 9.44 -30.20
N LYS A 423 28.33 10.60 -30.83
CA LYS A 423 28.02 10.67 -32.27
C LYS A 423 29.10 10.00 -33.13
N SER A 424 30.38 10.30 -32.87
CA SER A 424 31.49 9.72 -33.62
C SER A 424 31.60 8.20 -33.45
N ALA A 425 31.32 7.67 -32.26
CA ALA A 425 31.43 6.26 -31.95
C ALA A 425 30.40 5.41 -32.71
N PHE A 426 29.23 5.98 -33.03
CA PHE A 426 28.15 5.28 -33.74
C PHE A 426 28.20 5.42 -35.27
N LEU A 427 29.08 6.26 -35.84
CA LEU A 427 29.25 6.38 -37.30
C LEU A 427 29.51 5.02 -38.00
N PRO A 428 30.39 4.14 -37.48
CA PRO A 428 30.60 2.82 -38.10
C PRO A 428 29.33 1.97 -38.12
N ILE A 429 28.44 2.13 -37.14
CA ILE A 429 27.16 1.42 -37.04
C ILE A 429 26.16 1.99 -38.05
N GLU A 430 26.08 3.31 -38.16
CA GLU A 430 25.25 3.97 -39.17
C GLU A 430 25.61 3.52 -40.58
N ASP A 431 26.90 3.46 -40.89
CA ASP A 431 27.39 3.02 -42.19
C ASP A 431 27.19 1.52 -42.41
N ALA A 432 27.46 0.67 -41.40
CA ALA A 432 27.35 -0.79 -41.51
C ALA A 432 25.90 -1.27 -41.74
N TYR A 433 24.91 -0.60 -41.14
CA TYR A 433 23.50 -0.96 -41.24
C TYR A 433 22.70 -0.04 -42.16
N ALA A 434 23.34 0.95 -42.79
CA ALA A 434 22.70 1.97 -43.62
C ALA A 434 21.55 2.70 -42.91
N ILE A 435 21.78 3.09 -41.65
CA ILE A 435 20.81 3.79 -40.79
C ILE A 435 21.30 5.19 -40.41
N ARG A 436 20.39 6.01 -39.86
CA ARG A 436 20.71 7.30 -39.24
C ARG A 436 20.04 7.41 -37.88
N LEU A 437 20.80 7.75 -36.86
CA LEU A 437 20.32 8.01 -35.51
C LEU A 437 19.86 9.47 -35.40
N SER A 438 18.76 9.72 -34.70
CA SER A 438 18.31 11.08 -34.39
C SER A 438 19.03 11.62 -33.15
N ASP A 439 18.99 12.94 -32.96
CA ASP A 439 19.50 13.58 -31.74
C ASP A 439 18.84 13.03 -30.46
N ALA A 440 17.60 12.56 -30.54
CA ALA A 440 16.92 11.89 -29.44
C ALA A 440 17.62 10.56 -29.06
N GLU A 441 18.01 9.74 -30.03
CA GLU A 441 18.74 8.49 -29.76
C GLU A 441 20.08 8.77 -29.08
N TYR A 442 20.83 9.77 -29.57
CA TYR A 442 22.10 10.17 -28.97
C TYR A 442 21.93 10.71 -27.54
N PHE A 443 20.85 11.45 -27.29
CA PHE A 443 20.53 11.91 -25.94
C PHE A 443 20.24 10.73 -25.02
N TYR A 444 19.52 9.71 -25.48
CA TYR A 444 19.28 8.52 -24.66
C TYR A 444 20.54 7.73 -24.39
N ILE A 445 21.42 7.58 -25.39
CA ILE A 445 22.71 6.94 -25.18
C ILE A 445 23.52 7.70 -24.12
N TYR A 446 23.45 9.03 -24.13
CA TYR A 446 24.07 9.85 -23.08
C TYR A 446 23.45 9.57 -21.71
N GLU A 447 22.13 9.63 -21.56
CA GLU A 447 21.44 9.31 -20.30
C GLU A 447 21.84 7.93 -19.80
N LEU A 448 21.84 6.90 -20.66
CA LEU A 448 22.24 5.54 -20.28
C LEU A 448 23.65 5.43 -19.69
N LEU A 449 24.57 6.33 -20.05
CA LEU A 449 25.95 6.31 -19.57
C LEU A 449 26.17 7.14 -18.29
N TYR A 450 25.30 8.12 -18.03
CA TYR A 450 25.47 9.11 -16.96
C TYR A 450 24.36 9.13 -15.91
N SER A 451 23.20 8.49 -16.16
CA SER A 451 22.12 8.20 -15.21
C SER A 451 22.41 6.90 -14.48
#